data_AF-A0A3M0WMA7-F1
#
_entry.id   AF-A0A3M0WMA7-F1
#
_cell.length_a   1.000
_cell.length_b   1.000
_cell.length_c   1.000
_cell.angle_alpha   90.00
_cell.angle_beta   90.00
_cell.angle_gamma   90.00
#
_symmetry.space_group_name_H-M   'P 1'
#
loop_
_entity.id
_entity.type
_entity.pdbx_description
1 polymer ?
#
loop_
_entity_poly.entity_id
_entity_poly.type
_entity_poly.pdbx_seq_one_letter_code
_entity_poly.pdbx_strand_id
1 'polypeptide(L)'
;MISQEQLQELLSFQNERANVLSLYLDANNKQESIDAIKLQARSLLKEVPSANSQDAEAIEKFLDHGYDWSKPGLAVFSSNGGQFFRAFPANVAFRNRLRIAHKPYVKPLAHLLDYYAHYGVIVVDKVGARFFEYHLGELQSDGGFLGEDVHKIKKGRGSSAVGMRGGVGGGSHEAEVARRNLREAAEEAGRFFQSKPIRRLFLGGTSETVAQFQEFLPKQLQSCVAGTFQVDMNAGEHEVREITLKMLQEANEVRERKLVEKMLAAANSGGNGVTGLDDTLQAVSDRRVQVLIISDGFHTPGYLHPESGFVVANLTKSPFAESQLTAVDDVVD
;
A
#
# COMPACT_ATOMS: atom_id res chain seq x y z
N MET A 1 6.40 -10.99 8.93
CA MET A 1 6.13 -10.13 7.75
C MET A 1 6.00 -11.02 6.52
N ILE A 2 5.08 -10.71 5.62
CA ILE A 2 4.92 -11.48 4.38
C ILE A 2 6.10 -11.24 3.42
N SER A 3 6.65 -12.32 2.86
CA SER A 3 7.69 -12.25 1.81
C SER A 3 7.15 -12.68 0.44
N GLN A 4 7.93 -12.39 -0.61
CA GLN A 4 7.61 -12.86 -1.97
C GLN A 4 7.63 -14.40 -2.07
N GLU A 5 8.50 -15.07 -1.32
CA GLU A 5 8.56 -16.53 -1.24
C GLU A 5 7.30 -17.11 -0.59
N GLN A 6 6.80 -16.48 0.49
CA GLN A 6 5.56 -16.89 1.14
C GLN A 6 4.34 -16.64 0.23
N LEU A 7 4.35 -15.57 -0.56
CA LEU A 7 3.32 -15.36 -1.56
C LEU A 7 3.33 -16.47 -2.63
N GLN A 8 4.52 -16.90 -3.07
CA GLN A 8 4.70 -18.02 -4.00
C GLN A 8 4.28 -19.37 -3.39
N GLU A 9 4.53 -19.60 -2.11
CA GLU A 9 4.01 -20.75 -1.37
C GLU A 9 2.47 -20.79 -1.42
N LEU A 10 1.80 -19.66 -1.16
CA LEU A 10 0.34 -19.57 -1.23
C LEU A 10 -0.18 -19.79 -2.65
N LEU A 11 0.50 -19.25 -3.66
CA LEU A 11 0.10 -19.41 -5.07
C LEU A 11 0.31 -20.85 -5.58
N SER A 12 1.33 -21.54 -5.07
CA SER A 12 1.61 -22.93 -5.43
C SER A 12 0.74 -23.94 -4.68
N PHE A 13 0.06 -23.51 -3.61
CA PHE A 13 -0.86 -24.35 -2.87
C PHE A 13 -2.05 -24.75 -3.75
N GLN A 14 -2.14 -26.04 -4.03
CA GLN A 14 -3.27 -26.66 -4.73
C GLN A 14 -3.82 -27.78 -3.85
N ASN A 15 -5.11 -27.72 -3.58
CA ASN A 15 -5.81 -28.79 -2.89
C ASN A 15 -7.02 -29.21 -3.73
N GLU A 16 -7.00 -30.44 -4.23
CA GLU A 16 -8.07 -30.98 -5.09
C GLU A 16 -9.35 -31.28 -4.31
N ARG A 17 -9.29 -31.38 -2.97
CA ARG A 17 -10.40 -31.90 -2.15
C ARG A 17 -10.97 -30.94 -1.13
N ALA A 18 -10.23 -29.89 -0.76
CA ALA A 18 -10.68 -28.96 0.27
C ALA A 18 -10.49 -27.50 -0.17
N ASN A 19 -11.49 -26.68 0.19
CA ASN A 19 -11.43 -25.25 0.01
C ASN A 19 -10.47 -24.62 1.02
N VAL A 20 -9.94 -23.45 0.65
CA VAL A 20 -9.12 -22.58 1.47
C VAL A 20 -9.98 -21.40 1.92
N LEU A 21 -10.05 -21.22 3.24
CA LEU A 21 -10.60 -20.02 3.85
C LEU A 21 -9.52 -18.95 3.89
N SER A 22 -9.75 -17.85 3.19
CA SER A 22 -8.87 -16.68 3.15
C SER A 22 -9.57 -15.51 3.85
N LEU A 23 -9.17 -15.23 5.09
CA LEU A 23 -9.71 -14.14 5.90
C LEU A 23 -8.74 -12.96 5.90
N TYR A 24 -9.26 -11.76 5.66
CA TYR A 24 -8.52 -10.52 5.85
C TYR A 24 -9.28 -9.62 6.83
N LEU A 25 -8.56 -9.01 7.76
CA LEU A 25 -9.15 -8.17 8.80
C LEU A 25 -8.45 -6.81 8.92
N ASP A 26 -9.26 -5.81 9.20
CA ASP A 26 -8.88 -4.58 9.87
C ASP A 26 -8.81 -4.87 11.37
N ALA A 27 -7.59 -4.95 11.89
CA ALA A 27 -7.31 -5.18 13.29
C ALA A 27 -6.85 -3.91 14.01
N ASN A 28 -7.19 -2.73 13.48
CA ASN A 28 -6.77 -1.46 14.04
C ASN A 28 -7.50 -1.12 15.34
N ASN A 29 -6.90 -1.51 16.46
CA ASN A 29 -7.43 -1.31 17.80
C ASN A 29 -7.49 0.18 18.27
N LYS A 30 -6.98 1.12 17.46
CA LYS A 30 -7.11 2.56 17.70
C LYS A 30 -8.45 3.11 17.24
N GLN A 31 -9.10 2.45 16.28
CA GLN A 31 -10.39 2.86 15.72
C GLN A 31 -11.54 2.12 16.40
N GLU A 32 -11.38 0.82 16.63
CA GLU A 32 -12.38 -0.04 17.24
C GLU A 32 -11.80 -0.85 18.41
N SER A 33 -12.64 -1.29 19.35
CA SER A 33 -12.19 -2.16 20.43
C SER A 33 -11.87 -3.57 19.91
N ILE A 34 -10.96 -4.28 20.57
CA ILE A 34 -10.59 -5.66 20.21
C ILE A 34 -11.83 -6.57 20.18
N ASP A 35 -12.76 -6.41 21.13
CA ASP A 35 -13.98 -7.21 21.18
C ASP A 35 -14.92 -6.93 19.99
N ALA A 36 -14.99 -5.69 19.51
CA ALA A 36 -15.77 -5.35 18.32
C ALA A 36 -15.15 -5.97 17.06
N ILE A 37 -13.82 -5.91 16.91
CA ILE A 37 -13.12 -6.52 15.78
C ILE A 37 -13.31 -8.04 15.79
N LYS A 38 -13.15 -8.68 16.96
CA LYS A 38 -13.44 -10.11 17.11
C LYS A 38 -14.88 -10.46 16.75
N LEU A 39 -15.83 -9.62 17.13
CA LEU A 39 -17.24 -9.83 16.80
C LEU A 39 -17.49 -9.74 15.29
N GLN A 40 -16.88 -8.77 14.60
CA GLN A 40 -16.94 -8.66 13.13
C GLN A 40 -16.33 -9.90 12.46
N ALA A 41 -15.16 -10.35 12.91
CA ALA A 41 -14.52 -11.56 12.39
C ALA A 41 -15.41 -12.80 12.59
N ARG A 42 -16.00 -12.97 13.78
CA ARG A 42 -16.96 -14.05 14.06
C ARG A 42 -18.22 -13.95 13.19
N SER A 43 -18.68 -12.74 12.88
CA SER A 43 -19.82 -12.55 11.96
C SER A 43 -19.49 -13.07 10.56
N LEU A 44 -18.29 -12.78 10.04
CA LEU A 44 -17.83 -13.31 8.76
C LEU A 44 -17.68 -14.84 8.79
N LEU A 45 -17.10 -15.38 9.86
CA LEU A 45 -16.85 -16.82 9.99
C LEU A 45 -18.15 -17.64 10.15
N LYS A 46 -19.24 -17.04 10.62
CA LYS A 46 -20.56 -17.68 10.68
C LYS A 46 -21.19 -17.94 9.31
N GLU A 47 -20.77 -17.22 8.27
CA GLU A 47 -21.25 -17.41 6.90
C GLU A 47 -20.53 -18.58 6.20
N VAL A 48 -19.54 -19.20 6.85
CA VAL A 48 -18.81 -20.36 6.35
C VAL A 48 -19.72 -21.60 6.30
N PRO A 49 -19.79 -22.33 5.16
CA PRO A 49 -20.52 -23.60 5.08
C PRO A 49 -20.01 -24.63 6.10
N SER A 50 -20.90 -25.50 6.59
CA SER A 50 -20.54 -26.52 7.60
C SER A 50 -19.39 -27.45 7.15
N ALA A 51 -19.17 -27.61 5.85
CA ALA A 51 -18.03 -28.36 5.30
C ALA A 51 -16.66 -27.79 5.71
N ASN A 52 -16.58 -26.49 6.02
CA ASN A 52 -15.36 -25.78 6.40
C ASN A 52 -15.39 -25.23 7.84
N SER A 53 -16.30 -25.73 8.69
CA SER A 53 -16.45 -25.23 10.07
C SER A 53 -15.18 -25.42 10.91
N GLN A 54 -14.45 -26.52 10.70
CA GLN A 54 -13.19 -26.77 11.42
C GLN A 54 -12.11 -25.73 11.09
N ASP A 55 -12.05 -25.27 9.84
CA ASP A 55 -11.13 -24.22 9.41
C ASP A 55 -11.51 -22.87 10.05
N ALA A 56 -12.81 -22.57 10.13
CA ALA A 56 -13.33 -21.37 10.80
C ALA A 56 -13.01 -21.39 12.31
N GLU A 57 -13.24 -22.51 13.00
CA GLU A 57 -12.89 -22.68 14.41
C GLU A 57 -11.39 -22.51 14.67
N ALA A 58 -10.53 -23.00 13.77
CA ALA A 58 -9.09 -22.80 13.88
C ALA A 58 -8.72 -21.31 13.82
N ILE A 59 -9.37 -20.55 12.93
CA ILE A 59 -9.19 -19.10 12.83
C ILE A 59 -9.70 -18.40 14.09
N GLU A 60 -10.88 -18.74 14.60
CA GLU A 60 -11.42 -18.15 15.83
C GLU A 60 -10.49 -18.38 17.03
N LYS A 61 -10.00 -19.60 17.21
CA LYS A 61 -9.02 -19.95 18.27
C LYS A 61 -7.75 -19.12 18.15
N PHE A 62 -7.25 -18.90 16.93
CA PHE A 62 -6.09 -18.06 16.68
C PHE A 62 -6.35 -16.59 17.05
N LEU A 63 -7.50 -16.03 16.68
CA LEU A 63 -7.87 -14.66 17.04
C LEU A 63 -8.03 -14.47 18.55
N ASP A 64 -8.48 -15.51 19.26
CA ASP A 64 -8.69 -15.44 20.71
C ASP A 64 -7.41 -15.57 21.52
N HIS A 65 -6.44 -16.38 21.07
CA HIS A 65 -5.28 -16.74 21.89
C HIS A 65 -3.92 -16.46 21.25
N GLY A 66 -3.84 -16.34 19.92
CA GLY A 66 -2.57 -16.31 19.18
C GLY A 66 -2.25 -14.99 18.48
N TYR A 67 -3.23 -14.11 18.26
CA TYR A 67 -3.02 -12.88 17.52
C TYR A 67 -2.50 -11.72 18.38
N ASP A 68 -1.44 -11.06 17.92
CA ASP A 68 -0.95 -9.82 18.48
C ASP A 68 -1.74 -8.62 17.95
N TRP A 69 -2.62 -8.09 18.79
CA TRP A 69 -3.47 -6.93 18.50
C TRP A 69 -2.71 -5.60 18.39
N SER A 70 -1.39 -5.59 18.53
CA SER A 70 -0.56 -4.43 18.17
C SER A 70 -0.50 -4.18 16.66
N LYS A 71 -0.76 -5.22 15.85
CA LYS A 71 -0.72 -5.16 14.39
C LYS A 71 -2.10 -4.79 13.84
N PRO A 72 -2.23 -3.71 13.04
CA PRO A 72 -3.51 -3.22 12.55
C PRO A 72 -4.09 -4.04 11.40
N GLY A 73 -3.37 -4.99 10.81
CA GLY A 73 -3.90 -5.82 9.73
C GLY A 73 -3.52 -7.29 9.88
N LEU A 74 -4.42 -8.16 9.45
CA LEU A 74 -4.21 -9.61 9.48
C LEU A 74 -4.74 -10.26 8.19
N ALA A 75 -3.93 -11.13 7.59
CA ALA A 75 -4.38 -12.10 6.60
C ALA A 75 -4.19 -13.53 7.14
N VAL A 76 -5.22 -14.37 7.07
CA VAL A 76 -5.18 -15.76 7.51
C VAL A 76 -5.67 -16.68 6.41
N PHE A 77 -4.97 -17.78 6.20
CA PHE A 77 -5.36 -18.87 5.32
C PHE A 77 -5.49 -20.14 6.13
N SER A 78 -6.64 -20.81 6.03
CA SER A 78 -6.93 -22.06 6.72
C SER A 78 -7.53 -23.07 5.74
N SER A 79 -7.04 -24.30 5.73
CA SER A 79 -7.60 -25.40 4.95
C SER A 79 -7.35 -26.75 5.62
N ASN A 80 -8.18 -27.73 5.29
CA ASN A 80 -8.11 -29.12 5.76
C ASN A 80 -8.18 -29.24 7.29
N GLY A 81 -9.14 -28.53 7.90
CA GLY A 81 -9.32 -28.50 9.35
C GLY A 81 -8.18 -27.81 10.09
N GLY A 82 -7.57 -26.80 9.48
CA GLY A 82 -6.44 -26.05 10.03
C GLY A 82 -5.07 -26.74 9.92
N GLN A 83 -4.95 -27.86 9.19
CA GLN A 83 -3.63 -28.45 8.92
C GLN A 83 -2.76 -27.52 8.05
N PHE A 84 -3.38 -26.88 7.07
CA PHE A 84 -2.78 -25.75 6.37
C PHE A 84 -3.25 -24.47 7.05
N PHE A 85 -2.42 -23.91 7.93
CA PHE A 85 -2.69 -22.64 8.60
C PHE A 85 -1.53 -21.67 8.39
N ARG A 86 -1.80 -20.50 7.82
CA ARG A 86 -0.83 -19.43 7.60
C ARG A 86 -1.45 -18.11 8.03
N ALA A 87 -0.79 -17.40 8.95
CA ALA A 87 -1.21 -16.09 9.41
C ALA A 87 -0.11 -15.06 9.14
N PHE A 88 -0.50 -13.93 8.56
CA PHE A 88 0.39 -12.83 8.19
C PHE A 88 -0.12 -11.53 8.82
N PRO A 89 0.37 -11.17 10.01
CA PRO A 89 0.18 -9.84 10.57
C PRO A 89 0.88 -8.78 9.70
N ALA A 90 0.26 -7.61 9.56
CA ALA A 90 0.73 -6.49 8.77
C ALA A 90 0.60 -5.16 9.54
N ASN A 91 1.48 -4.21 9.22
CA ASN A 91 1.42 -2.84 9.74
C ASN A 91 0.43 -1.95 8.99
N VAL A 92 -0.35 -2.54 8.08
CA VAL A 92 -1.38 -1.87 7.28
C VAL A 92 -2.66 -2.67 7.44
N ALA A 93 -3.75 -2.00 7.80
CA ALA A 93 -5.06 -2.60 7.90
C ALA A 93 -5.56 -3.10 6.54
N PHE A 94 -6.22 -4.26 6.54
CA PHE A 94 -6.94 -4.75 5.37
C PHE A 94 -8.42 -4.44 5.51
N ARG A 95 -9.15 -4.41 4.39
CA ARG A 95 -10.62 -4.41 4.45
C ARG A 95 -11.11 -5.78 4.91
N ASN A 96 -11.94 -5.81 5.95
CA ASN A 96 -12.62 -7.00 6.45
C ASN A 96 -13.28 -7.79 5.31
N ARG A 97 -12.92 -9.06 5.15
CA ARG A 97 -13.51 -9.99 4.18
C ARG A 97 -13.14 -11.43 4.47
N LEU A 98 -13.96 -12.33 3.96
CA LEU A 98 -13.72 -13.76 3.93
C LEU A 98 -13.92 -14.28 2.51
N ARG A 99 -13.02 -15.14 2.03
CA ARG A 99 -13.13 -15.83 0.73
C ARG A 99 -12.93 -17.33 0.90
N ILE A 100 -13.75 -18.12 0.20
CA ILE A 100 -13.69 -19.58 0.19
C ILE A 100 -13.51 -20.00 -1.26
N ALA A 101 -12.36 -20.60 -1.57
CA ALA A 101 -12.02 -21.04 -2.93
C ALA A 101 -11.07 -22.24 -2.89
N HIS A 102 -10.87 -22.94 -4.00
CA HIS A 102 -9.91 -24.05 -4.09
C HIS A 102 -8.43 -23.60 -3.94
N LYS A 103 -8.17 -22.30 -4.08
CA LYS A 103 -6.85 -21.70 -3.93
C LYS A 103 -6.89 -20.53 -2.94
N PRO A 104 -5.77 -20.22 -2.27
CA PRO A 104 -5.68 -19.04 -1.41
C PRO A 104 -5.95 -17.74 -2.19
N TYR A 105 -6.85 -16.91 -1.68
CA TYR A 105 -7.18 -15.62 -2.30
C TYR A 105 -6.10 -14.58 -1.96
N VAL A 106 -5.03 -14.50 -2.76
CA VAL A 106 -3.84 -13.68 -2.44
C VAL A 106 -3.88 -12.24 -2.97
N LYS A 107 -4.92 -11.84 -3.73
CA LYS A 107 -4.99 -10.53 -4.39
C LYS A 107 -4.71 -9.34 -3.43
N PRO A 108 -5.26 -9.28 -2.19
CA PRO A 108 -4.95 -8.21 -1.25
C PRO A 108 -3.50 -8.21 -0.73
N LEU A 109 -2.86 -9.38 -0.64
CA LEU A 109 -1.45 -9.48 -0.25
C LEU A 109 -0.51 -9.02 -1.36
N ALA A 110 -0.83 -9.40 -2.60
CA ALA A 110 -0.10 -8.90 -3.77
C ALA A 110 -0.19 -7.38 -3.84
N HIS A 111 -1.38 -6.80 -3.61
CA HIS A 111 -1.57 -5.36 -3.52
C HIS A 111 -0.72 -4.75 -2.40
N LEU A 112 -0.72 -5.32 -1.19
CA LEU A 112 0.14 -4.86 -0.11
C LEU A 112 1.63 -4.85 -0.52
N LEU A 113 2.11 -5.94 -1.11
CA LEU A 113 3.50 -6.10 -1.56
C LEU A 113 3.88 -5.15 -2.72
N ASP A 114 2.93 -4.78 -3.57
CA ASP A 114 3.21 -3.86 -4.68
C ASP A 114 3.19 -2.39 -4.25
N TYR A 115 2.23 -2.01 -3.41
CA TYR A 115 1.96 -0.61 -3.08
C TYR A 115 2.65 -0.12 -1.81
N TYR A 116 2.90 -1.01 -0.85
CA TYR A 116 3.52 -0.68 0.44
C TYR A 116 4.96 -1.17 0.54
N ALA A 117 5.51 -1.79 -0.50
CA ALA A 117 6.92 -2.15 -0.52
C ALA A 117 7.82 -0.92 -0.75
N HIS A 118 8.87 -0.86 0.08
CA HIS A 118 10.04 -0.01 -0.11
C HIS A 118 9.71 1.44 -0.46
N TYR A 119 9.28 2.19 0.54
CA TYR A 119 9.13 3.64 0.45
C TYR A 119 10.08 4.35 1.41
N GLY A 120 10.57 5.51 0.99
CA GLY A 120 11.44 6.37 1.78
C GLY A 120 10.67 7.56 2.33
N VAL A 121 11.13 8.07 3.47
CA VAL A 121 10.66 9.34 4.03
C VAL A 121 11.87 10.17 4.42
N ILE A 122 11.88 11.44 4.04
CA ILE A 122 12.90 12.40 4.47
C ILE A 122 12.19 13.54 5.19
N VAL A 123 12.50 13.75 6.46
CA VAL A 123 12.06 14.92 7.22
C VAL A 123 13.21 15.93 7.25
N VAL A 124 12.97 17.16 6.80
CA VAL A 124 14.02 18.16 6.59
C VAL A 124 13.65 19.52 7.17
N ASP A 125 14.65 20.18 7.75
CA ASP A 125 14.60 21.57 8.22
C ASP A 125 15.92 22.29 7.86
N LYS A 126 16.06 23.57 8.22
CA LYS A 126 17.20 24.44 7.88
C LYS A 126 18.55 23.94 8.46
N VAL A 127 18.51 23.11 9.50
CA VAL A 127 19.72 22.63 10.20
C VAL A 127 20.09 21.20 9.79
N GLY A 128 19.11 20.34 9.52
CA GLY A 128 19.39 18.92 9.29
C GLY A 128 18.27 18.17 8.61
N ALA A 129 18.44 16.85 8.51
CA ALA A 129 17.48 15.94 7.92
C ALA A 129 17.49 14.57 8.62
N ARG A 130 16.33 13.92 8.63
CA ARG A 130 16.13 12.55 9.11
C ARG A 130 15.60 11.70 7.97
N PHE A 131 16.14 10.49 7.82
CA PHE A 131 15.83 9.58 6.73
C PHE A 131 15.23 8.31 7.32
N PHE A 132 14.15 7.83 6.72
CA PHE A 132 13.51 6.57 7.08
C PHE A 132 13.29 5.74 5.84
N GLU A 133 13.59 4.45 5.94
CA GLU A 133 13.20 3.45 4.96
C GLU A 133 12.12 2.56 5.58
N TYR A 134 11.02 2.43 4.86
CA TYR A 134 9.92 1.57 5.24
C TYR A 134 9.68 0.48 4.22
N HIS A 135 9.29 -0.70 4.70
CA HIS A 135 8.81 -1.80 3.89
C HIS A 135 7.57 -2.40 4.53
N LEU A 136 6.45 -2.44 3.80
CA LEU A 136 5.14 -2.92 4.27
C LEU A 136 4.66 -2.22 5.55
N GLY A 137 5.03 -0.96 5.73
CA GLY A 137 4.73 -0.16 6.91
C GLY A 137 5.61 -0.48 8.13
N GLU A 138 6.68 -1.25 7.98
CA GLU A 138 7.69 -1.49 9.02
C GLU A 138 8.96 -0.70 8.73
N LEU A 139 9.53 -0.04 9.75
CA LEU A 139 10.81 0.64 9.65
C LEU A 139 11.92 -0.39 9.42
N GLN A 140 12.66 -0.25 8.33
CA GLN A 140 13.79 -1.12 7.99
C GLN A 140 15.12 -0.50 8.43
N SER A 141 15.26 0.80 8.21
CA SER A 141 16.45 1.54 8.60
C SER A 141 16.13 3.01 8.76
N ASP A 142 16.85 3.67 9.66
CA ASP A 142 16.84 5.11 9.84
C ASP A 142 18.25 5.68 9.72
N GLY A 143 18.31 6.98 9.46
CA GLY A 143 19.54 7.73 9.37
C GLY A 143 19.27 9.22 9.44
N GLY A 144 20.30 10.04 9.29
CA GLY A 144 20.11 11.47 9.26
C GLY A 144 21.40 12.22 9.02
N PHE A 145 21.25 13.53 8.91
CA PHE A 145 22.30 14.49 8.76
C PHE A 145 22.02 15.67 9.69
N LEU A 146 23.04 16.12 10.41
CA LEU A 146 22.98 17.33 11.21
C LEU A 146 24.07 18.28 10.70
N GLY A 147 23.64 19.41 10.15
CA GLY A 147 24.52 20.45 9.64
C GLY A 147 24.87 21.49 10.71
N GLU A 148 25.41 22.61 10.25
CA GLU A 148 25.81 23.72 11.10
C GLU A 148 24.58 24.47 11.66
N ASP A 149 24.64 24.89 12.93
CA ASP A 149 23.55 25.63 13.58
C ASP A 149 23.30 26.97 12.88
N VAL A 150 22.04 27.21 12.50
CA VAL A 150 21.63 28.49 11.91
C VAL A 150 21.31 29.48 13.06
N HIS A 151 22.34 30.12 13.60
CA HIS A 151 22.16 31.15 14.61
C HIS A 151 21.67 32.47 13.97
N LYS A 152 20.59 33.03 14.52
CA LYS A 152 20.22 34.41 14.24
C LYS A 152 21.27 35.34 14.82
N ILE A 153 21.99 36.06 13.96
CA ILE A 153 22.85 37.16 14.43
C ILE A 153 21.91 38.28 14.89
N LYS A 154 21.58 38.30 16.19
CA LYS A 154 20.88 39.44 16.79
C LYS A 154 21.74 40.68 16.54
N LYS A 155 21.23 41.64 15.75
CA LYS A 155 21.78 43.00 15.72
C LYS A 155 21.79 43.52 17.16
N GLY A 156 22.98 43.60 17.76
CA GLY A 156 23.16 44.33 19.00
C GLY A 156 22.68 45.77 18.80
N ARG A 157 21.65 46.18 19.56
CA ARG A 157 21.39 47.60 19.82
C ARG A 157 22.57 48.11 20.62
N GLY A 158 23.46 48.89 20.01
CA GLY A 158 24.47 49.65 20.75
C GLY A 158 25.84 49.73 20.11
N SER A 159 25.95 50.36 18.95
CA SER A 159 27.11 51.19 18.63
C SER A 159 26.65 52.29 17.69
N SER A 160 26.49 53.47 18.27
CA SER A 160 26.25 54.74 17.62
C SER A 160 27.44 55.08 16.72
N ALA A 161 27.43 54.61 15.48
CA ALA A 161 28.27 55.14 14.42
C ALA A 161 27.36 55.70 13.33
N VAL A 162 27.06 56.99 13.49
CA VAL A 162 26.40 57.85 12.51
C VAL A 162 27.19 57.77 11.21
N GLY A 163 26.57 57.28 10.12
CA GLY A 163 27.03 57.62 8.77
C GLY A 163 27.35 56.50 7.76
N MET A 164 26.99 55.23 7.97
CA MET A 164 27.11 54.24 6.88
C MET A 164 25.77 53.90 6.21
N ARG A 165 25.67 54.32 4.95
CA ARG A 165 24.67 53.92 3.95
C ARG A 165 24.67 52.40 3.74
N GLY A 166 23.49 51.78 3.86
CA GLY A 166 23.05 50.60 3.09
C GLY A 166 23.75 49.25 3.34
N GLY A 167 22.99 48.19 3.65
CA GLY A 167 23.50 46.82 3.52
C GLY A 167 22.66 45.71 4.17
N VAL A 168 22.06 44.89 3.32
CA VAL A 168 21.21 43.69 3.48
C VAL A 168 21.94 42.48 4.15
N GLY A 169 22.82 42.70 5.14
CA GLY A 169 23.85 41.69 5.49
C GLY A 169 23.44 40.47 6.35
N GLY A 170 22.39 40.55 7.19
CA GLY A 170 22.10 39.49 8.18
C GLY A 170 21.36 38.26 7.63
N GLY A 171 20.37 38.47 6.77
CA GLY A 171 19.57 37.37 6.20
C GLY A 171 20.30 36.55 5.14
N SER A 172 21.35 37.10 4.51
CA SER A 172 22.07 36.41 3.43
C SER A 172 22.94 35.26 3.95
N HIS A 173 23.63 35.45 5.09
CA HIS A 173 24.49 34.43 5.67
C HIS A 173 23.68 33.29 6.29
N GLU A 174 22.58 33.60 6.97
CA GLU A 174 21.64 32.59 7.50
C GLU A 174 21.05 31.72 6.37
N ALA A 175 20.64 32.35 5.26
CA ALA A 175 20.14 31.64 4.09
C ALA A 175 21.23 30.82 3.40
N GLU A 176 22.47 31.29 3.39
CA GLU A 176 23.62 30.57 2.83
C GLU A 176 23.95 29.31 3.63
N VAL A 177 24.02 29.40 4.97
CA VAL A 177 24.27 28.24 5.86
C VAL A 177 23.13 27.23 5.72
N ALA A 178 21.88 27.68 5.77
CA ALA A 178 20.72 26.79 5.58
C ALA A 178 20.77 26.10 4.21
N ARG A 179 21.08 26.83 3.13
CA ARG A 179 21.19 26.27 1.78
C ARG A 179 22.32 25.25 1.68
N ARG A 180 23.45 25.48 2.36
CA ARG A 180 24.56 24.53 2.44
C ARG A 180 24.16 23.26 3.18
N ASN A 181 23.53 23.39 4.35
CA ASN A 181 23.01 22.26 5.12
C ASN A 181 22.04 21.41 4.31
N LEU A 182 21.10 22.05 3.58
CA LEU A 182 20.15 21.34 2.72
C LEU A 182 20.84 20.57 1.59
N ARG A 183 21.91 21.13 1.00
CA ARG A 183 22.70 20.45 -0.02
C ARG A 183 23.43 19.23 0.54
N GLU A 184 24.14 19.40 1.65
CA GLU A 184 24.87 18.31 2.30
C GLU A 184 23.91 17.19 2.76
N ALA A 185 22.75 17.57 3.33
CA ALA A 185 21.68 16.63 3.66
C ALA A 185 21.16 15.86 2.44
N ALA A 186 21.04 16.50 1.27
CA ALA A 186 20.57 15.86 0.04
C ALA A 186 21.60 14.86 -0.51
N GLU A 187 22.89 15.15 -0.37
CA GLU A 187 23.98 14.23 -0.71
C GLU A 187 23.97 13.00 0.21
N GLU A 188 23.81 13.19 1.52
CA GLU A 188 23.70 12.08 2.47
C GLU A 188 22.44 11.25 2.26
N ALA A 189 21.30 11.89 1.96
CA ALA A 189 20.09 11.17 1.56
C ALA A 189 20.34 10.31 0.31
N GLY A 190 21.07 10.85 -0.67
CA GLY A 190 21.51 10.13 -1.85
C GLY A 190 22.29 8.86 -1.50
N ARG A 191 23.27 8.95 -0.58
CA ARG A 191 24.05 7.79 -0.12
C ARG A 191 23.19 6.80 0.66
N PHE A 192 22.34 7.28 1.57
CA PHE A 192 21.48 6.44 2.39
C PHE A 192 20.52 5.59 1.54
N PHE A 193 19.99 6.14 0.46
CA PHE A 193 19.05 5.45 -0.42
C PHE A 193 19.68 4.77 -1.65
N GLN A 194 21.00 4.88 -1.87
CA GLN A 194 21.66 4.41 -3.09
C GLN A 194 21.49 2.89 -3.33
N SER A 195 21.57 2.09 -2.27
CA SER A 195 21.47 0.62 -2.33
C SER A 195 20.06 0.10 -2.06
N LYS A 196 19.08 0.99 -1.88
CA LYS A 196 17.73 0.64 -1.42
C LYS A 196 16.73 0.68 -2.58
N PRO A 197 15.83 -0.31 -2.71
CA PRO A 197 14.88 -0.39 -3.81
C PRO A 197 13.67 0.55 -3.63
N ILE A 198 13.91 1.84 -3.37
CA ILE A 198 12.86 2.82 -3.07
C ILE A 198 12.05 3.14 -4.34
N ARG A 199 10.74 2.88 -4.29
CA ARG A 199 9.80 3.20 -5.38
C ARG A 199 9.06 4.51 -5.17
N ARG A 200 8.95 4.96 -3.93
CA ARG A 200 8.21 6.15 -3.51
C ARG A 200 8.94 6.87 -2.40
N LEU A 201 8.99 8.19 -2.47
CA LEU A 201 9.67 9.04 -1.50
C LEU A 201 8.70 10.14 -1.03
N PHE A 202 8.56 10.30 0.27
CA PHE A 202 7.80 11.39 0.87
C PHE A 202 8.72 12.38 1.56
N LEU A 203 8.49 13.67 1.35
CA LEU A 203 9.28 14.74 1.96
C LEU A 203 8.46 15.46 3.04
N GLY A 204 8.95 15.45 4.27
CA GLY A 204 8.36 16.10 5.43
C GLY A 204 9.12 17.37 5.81
N GLY A 205 8.40 18.44 6.14
CA GLY A 205 9.01 19.67 6.67
C GLY A 205 8.17 20.90 6.35
N THR A 206 8.74 22.09 6.49
CA THR A 206 8.04 23.29 6.02
C THR A 206 8.01 23.32 4.50
N SER A 207 6.95 23.90 3.92
CA SER A 207 6.81 23.98 2.46
C SER A 207 7.99 24.68 1.78
N GLU A 208 8.60 25.67 2.46
CA GLU A 208 9.79 26.37 1.98
C GLU A 208 11.04 25.47 1.99
N THR A 209 11.31 24.77 3.11
CA THR A 209 12.49 23.92 3.24
C THR A 209 12.42 22.70 2.32
N VAL A 210 11.25 22.09 2.20
CA VAL A 210 11.02 20.95 1.30
C VAL A 210 11.24 21.34 -0.15
N ALA A 211 10.72 22.48 -0.60
CA ALA A 211 10.90 22.95 -1.97
C ALA A 211 12.39 23.17 -2.31
N GLN A 212 13.14 23.84 -1.41
CA GLN A 212 14.59 24.05 -1.59
C GLN A 212 15.37 22.73 -1.54
N PHE A 213 15.04 21.83 -0.62
CA PHE A 213 15.69 20.53 -0.49
C PHE A 213 15.48 19.67 -1.73
N GLN A 214 14.26 19.68 -2.30
CA GLN A 214 13.93 18.93 -3.50
C GLN A 214 14.81 19.32 -4.69
N GLU A 215 15.22 20.59 -4.81
CA GLU A 215 16.14 21.05 -5.87
C GLU A 215 17.54 20.42 -5.79
N PHE A 216 18.02 20.12 -4.57
CA PHE A 216 19.34 19.51 -4.35
C PHE A 216 19.33 17.99 -4.39
N LEU A 217 18.15 17.39 -4.30
CA LEU A 217 18.00 15.95 -4.25
C LEU A 217 18.51 15.30 -5.55
N PRO A 218 19.21 14.14 -5.49
CA PRO A 218 19.62 13.43 -6.70
C PRO A 218 18.43 13.12 -7.62
N LYS A 219 18.62 13.22 -8.94
CA LYS A 219 17.54 13.02 -9.94
C LYS A 219 16.78 11.70 -9.77
N GLN A 220 17.48 10.63 -9.38
CA GLN A 220 16.88 9.33 -9.12
C GLN A 220 15.83 9.42 -7.98
N LEU A 221 16.19 10.04 -6.86
CA LEU A 221 15.27 10.24 -5.73
C LEU A 221 14.18 11.26 -6.05
N GLN A 222 14.49 12.33 -6.79
CA GLN A 222 13.47 13.27 -7.28
C GLN A 222 12.37 12.57 -8.08
N SER A 223 12.74 11.60 -8.94
CA SER A 223 11.78 10.85 -9.74
C SER A 223 10.88 9.93 -8.92
N CYS A 224 11.30 9.57 -7.71
CA CYS A 224 10.52 8.76 -6.77
C CYS A 224 9.63 9.61 -5.85
N VAL A 225 9.72 10.96 -5.86
CA VAL A 225 8.92 11.81 -4.96
C VAL A 225 7.43 11.63 -5.26
N ALA A 226 6.72 11.02 -4.31
CA ALA A 226 5.30 10.73 -4.41
C ALA A 226 4.43 11.79 -3.72
N GLY A 227 4.99 12.56 -2.78
CA GLY A 227 4.28 13.63 -2.10
C GLY A 227 5.11 14.34 -1.04
N THR A 228 4.54 15.42 -0.51
CA THR A 228 5.15 16.24 0.54
C THR A 228 4.16 16.51 1.67
N PHE A 229 4.61 16.64 2.91
CA PHE A 229 3.76 16.92 4.05
C PHE A 229 4.44 17.84 5.07
N GLN A 230 3.62 18.51 5.87
CA GLN A 230 4.11 19.35 6.96
C GLN A 230 4.28 18.51 8.23
N VAL A 231 5.46 18.58 8.82
CA VAL A 231 5.79 17.87 10.07
C VAL A 231 6.95 18.60 10.76
N ASP A 232 6.99 18.52 12.09
CA ASP A 232 8.13 19.03 12.87
C ASP A 232 9.34 18.09 12.71
N MET A 233 10.56 18.64 12.69
CA MET A 233 11.79 17.85 12.64
C MET A 233 11.91 16.86 13.81
N ASN A 234 11.34 17.21 14.97
CA ASN A 234 11.37 16.41 16.20
C ASN A 234 10.19 15.45 16.31
N ALA A 235 9.30 15.38 15.32
CA ALA A 235 8.20 14.42 15.31
C ALA A 235 8.72 12.99 15.50
N GLY A 236 7.99 12.18 16.27
CA GLY A 236 8.36 10.80 16.53
C GLY A 236 8.33 9.97 15.23
N GLU A 237 9.16 8.92 15.14
CA GLU A 237 9.13 8.00 14.00
C GLU A 237 7.73 7.44 13.75
N HIS A 238 7.02 7.07 14.81
CA HIS A 238 5.66 6.54 14.72
C HIS A 238 4.68 7.55 14.11
N GLU A 239 4.79 8.84 14.44
CA GLU A 239 3.95 9.90 13.87
C GLU A 239 4.23 10.08 12.37
N VAL A 240 5.52 10.13 12.00
CA VAL A 240 5.96 10.23 10.60
C VAL A 240 5.44 9.02 9.80
N ARG A 241 5.52 7.82 10.37
CA ARG A 241 5.00 6.60 9.76
C ARG A 241 3.50 6.64 9.54
N GLU A 242 2.72 7.07 10.53
CA GLU A 242 1.26 7.15 10.40
C GLU A 242 0.83 8.15 9.32
N ILE A 243 1.46 9.32 9.26
CA ILE A 243 1.17 10.33 8.24
C ILE A 243 1.46 9.75 6.85
N THR A 244 2.62 9.14 6.67
CA THR A 244 3.05 8.64 5.36
C THR A 244 2.28 7.40 4.91
N LEU A 245 1.85 6.52 5.83
CA LEU A 245 0.93 5.43 5.51
C LEU A 245 -0.43 5.95 5.01
N LYS A 246 -0.98 7.00 5.62
CA LYS A 246 -2.22 7.64 5.14
C LYS A 246 -2.05 8.25 3.76
N MET A 247 -0.97 8.99 3.53
CA MET A 247 -0.68 9.55 2.20
C MET A 247 -0.54 8.45 1.14
N LEU A 248 0.04 7.30 1.50
CA LEU A 248 0.20 6.17 0.59
C LEU A 248 -1.14 5.52 0.24
N GLN A 249 -2.04 5.41 1.22
CA GLN A 249 -3.43 4.98 1.02
C GLN A 249 -4.18 5.93 0.09
N GLU A 250 -4.17 7.23 0.38
CA GLU A 250 -4.81 8.27 -0.43
C GLU A 250 -4.28 8.29 -1.86
N ALA A 251 -2.96 8.17 -2.05
CA ALA A 251 -2.34 8.09 -3.36
C ALA A 251 -2.81 6.86 -4.15
N ASN A 252 -3.01 5.72 -3.48
CA ASN A 252 -3.56 4.53 -4.13
C ASN A 252 -5.04 4.73 -4.52
N GLU A 253 -5.86 5.30 -3.65
CA GLU A 253 -7.27 5.58 -3.94
C GLU A 253 -7.44 6.54 -5.13
N VAL A 254 -6.63 7.61 -5.17
CA VAL A 254 -6.63 8.56 -6.30
C VAL A 254 -6.23 7.86 -7.60
N ARG A 255 -5.25 6.96 -7.57
CA ARG A 255 -4.83 6.19 -8.74
C ARG A 255 -5.92 5.25 -9.22
N GLU A 256 -6.55 4.49 -8.31
CA GLU A 256 -7.66 3.59 -8.63
C GLU A 256 -8.84 4.35 -9.24
N ARG A 257 -9.20 5.50 -8.67
CA ARG A 257 -10.23 6.38 -9.22
C ARG A 257 -9.90 6.84 -10.64
N LYS A 258 -8.68 7.31 -10.88
CA LYS A 258 -8.23 7.73 -12.23
C LYS A 258 -8.29 6.58 -13.25
N LEU A 259 -7.98 5.34 -12.83
CA LEU A 259 -8.11 4.17 -13.70
C LEU A 259 -9.56 3.89 -14.08
N VAL A 260 -10.47 3.97 -13.12
CA VAL A 260 -11.92 3.81 -13.35
C VAL A 260 -12.44 4.91 -14.27
N GLU A 261 -12.12 6.18 -13.99
CA GLU A 261 -12.52 7.32 -14.82
C GLU A 261 -12.03 7.18 -16.26
N LYS A 262 -10.76 6.78 -16.45
CA LYS A 262 -10.19 6.54 -17.78
C LYS A 262 -10.92 5.42 -18.52
N MET A 263 -11.26 4.33 -17.84
CA MET A 263 -12.01 3.20 -18.41
C MET A 263 -13.41 3.64 -18.84
N LEU A 264 -14.14 4.36 -17.97
CA LEU A 264 -15.48 4.86 -18.26
C LEU A 264 -15.48 5.87 -19.43
N ALA A 265 -14.49 6.77 -19.48
CA ALA A 265 -14.33 7.69 -20.59
C ALA A 265 -14.08 6.95 -21.93
N ALA A 266 -13.27 5.89 -21.91
CA ALA A 266 -13.01 5.07 -23.08
C ALA A 266 -14.26 4.30 -23.54
N ALA A 267 -15.09 3.82 -22.61
CA ALA A 267 -16.35 3.13 -22.92
C ALA A 267 -17.38 4.09 -23.53
N ASN A 268 -17.54 5.28 -22.96
CA ASN A 268 -18.54 6.26 -23.41
C ASN A 268 -18.18 6.93 -24.75
N SER A 269 -16.89 7.03 -25.09
CA SER A 269 -16.44 7.66 -26.34
C SER A 269 -16.40 6.69 -27.53
N GLY A 270 -16.88 5.45 -27.37
CA GLY A 270 -16.77 4.40 -28.40
C GLY A 270 -15.33 3.95 -28.65
N GLY A 271 -14.44 4.19 -27.70
CA GLY A 271 -13.06 3.70 -27.72
C GLY A 271 -12.95 2.26 -27.24
N ASN A 272 -11.76 1.88 -26.76
CA ASN A 272 -11.46 0.51 -26.35
C ASN A 272 -11.93 0.17 -24.91
N GLY A 273 -12.85 0.94 -24.33
CA GLY A 273 -13.40 0.66 -23.00
C GLY A 273 -14.58 -0.28 -23.09
N VAL A 274 -14.61 -1.31 -22.25
CA VAL A 274 -15.72 -2.27 -22.15
C VAL A 274 -16.23 -2.28 -20.72
N THR A 275 -17.55 -2.28 -20.57
CA THR A 275 -18.24 -2.33 -19.27
C THR A 275 -19.33 -3.39 -19.30
N GLY A 276 -19.59 -4.03 -18.16
CA GLY A 276 -20.59 -5.10 -18.05
C GLY A 276 -19.95 -6.49 -18.17
N LEU A 277 -20.55 -7.46 -17.50
CA LEU A 277 -19.96 -8.78 -17.30
C LEU A 277 -19.71 -9.52 -18.62
N ASP A 278 -20.76 -9.71 -19.42
CA ASP A 278 -20.68 -10.53 -20.63
C ASP A 278 -19.66 -9.97 -21.64
N ASP A 279 -19.71 -8.67 -21.91
CA ASP A 279 -18.81 -8.03 -22.88
C ASP A 279 -17.36 -8.05 -22.38
N THR A 280 -17.17 -7.94 -21.06
CA THR A 280 -15.83 -8.05 -20.43
C THR A 280 -15.29 -9.47 -20.55
N LEU A 281 -16.11 -10.49 -20.26
CA LEU A 281 -15.71 -11.90 -20.39
C LEU A 281 -15.38 -12.27 -21.84
N GLN A 282 -16.14 -11.73 -22.81
CA GLN A 282 -15.82 -11.88 -24.22
C GLN A 282 -14.47 -11.23 -24.56
N ALA A 283 -14.23 -9.99 -24.10
CA ALA A 283 -12.96 -9.31 -24.35
C ALA A 283 -11.76 -10.04 -23.72
N VAL A 284 -11.93 -10.62 -22.52
CA VAL A 284 -10.93 -11.46 -21.85
C VAL A 284 -10.65 -12.71 -22.70
N SER A 285 -11.70 -13.41 -23.12
CA SER A 285 -11.59 -14.62 -23.95
C SER A 285 -10.92 -14.34 -25.30
N ASP A 286 -11.19 -13.18 -25.90
CA ASP A 286 -10.54 -12.70 -27.13
C ASP A 286 -9.08 -12.24 -26.91
N ARG A 287 -8.59 -12.24 -25.67
CA ARG A 287 -7.27 -11.71 -25.26
C ARG A 287 -7.07 -10.24 -25.63
N ARG A 288 -8.14 -9.45 -25.60
CA ARG A 288 -8.14 -8.01 -25.94
C ARG A 288 -8.17 -7.09 -24.72
N VAL A 289 -7.74 -7.59 -23.55
CA VAL A 289 -7.73 -6.83 -22.30
C VAL A 289 -6.31 -6.43 -21.92
N GLN A 290 -6.06 -5.13 -21.86
CA GLN A 290 -4.82 -4.56 -21.32
C GLN A 290 -4.90 -4.34 -19.80
N VAL A 291 -6.04 -3.84 -19.32
CA VAL A 291 -6.29 -3.55 -17.90
C VAL A 291 -7.68 -4.07 -17.57
N LEU A 292 -7.75 -5.00 -16.62
CA LEU A 292 -9.02 -5.48 -16.07
C LEU A 292 -9.28 -4.79 -14.74
N ILE A 293 -10.43 -4.12 -14.62
CA ILE A 293 -10.87 -3.48 -13.39
C ILE A 293 -12.02 -4.31 -12.83
N ILE A 294 -11.82 -4.85 -11.64
CA ILE A 294 -12.81 -5.67 -10.95
C ILE A 294 -13.21 -4.91 -9.70
N SER A 295 -14.52 -4.73 -9.51
CA SER A 295 -15.04 -4.21 -8.25
C SER A 295 -14.64 -5.15 -7.13
N ASP A 296 -14.05 -4.59 -6.09
CA ASP A 296 -13.59 -5.34 -4.95
C ASP A 296 -14.75 -6.12 -4.29
N GLY A 297 -14.60 -7.45 -4.13
CA GLY A 297 -15.67 -8.31 -3.62
C GLY A 297 -16.66 -8.82 -4.67
N PHE A 298 -16.57 -8.38 -5.94
CA PHE A 298 -17.42 -8.91 -7.00
C PHE A 298 -17.14 -10.41 -7.22
N HIS A 299 -18.21 -11.17 -7.34
CA HIS A 299 -18.18 -12.60 -7.62
C HIS A 299 -19.38 -12.93 -8.50
N THR A 300 -19.22 -13.85 -9.43
CA THR A 300 -20.36 -14.28 -10.24
C THR A 300 -20.12 -15.69 -10.77
N PRO A 301 -21.11 -16.60 -10.66
CA PRO A 301 -20.97 -17.93 -11.22
C PRO A 301 -20.97 -17.88 -12.76
N GLY A 302 -20.42 -18.90 -13.38
CA GLY A 302 -20.44 -19.02 -14.83
C GLY A 302 -19.80 -20.31 -15.32
N TYR A 303 -19.24 -20.25 -16.52
CA TYR A 303 -18.77 -21.42 -17.24
C TYR A 303 -17.41 -21.16 -17.89
N LEU A 304 -16.52 -22.15 -17.80
CA LEU A 304 -15.18 -22.15 -18.37
C LEU A 304 -15.05 -23.30 -19.37
N HIS A 305 -14.47 -23.02 -20.53
CA HIS A 305 -13.99 -24.07 -21.44
C HIS A 305 -12.54 -24.43 -21.07
N PRO A 306 -12.26 -25.64 -20.51
CA PRO A 306 -10.96 -25.96 -19.95
C PRO A 306 -9.80 -25.90 -20.95
N GLU A 307 -10.05 -26.23 -22.21
CA GLU A 307 -8.98 -26.31 -23.22
C GLU A 307 -8.58 -24.94 -23.78
N SER A 308 -9.53 -24.02 -23.93
CA SER A 308 -9.30 -22.71 -24.56
C SER A 308 -9.16 -21.57 -23.55
N GLY A 309 -9.62 -21.79 -22.31
CA GLY A 309 -9.74 -20.74 -21.30
C GLY A 309 -10.88 -19.75 -21.58
N PHE A 310 -11.83 -20.11 -22.45
CA PHE A 310 -12.99 -19.26 -22.77
C PHE A 310 -13.95 -19.22 -21.58
N VAL A 311 -14.41 -18.02 -21.21
CA VAL A 311 -15.25 -17.81 -20.02
C VAL A 311 -16.52 -17.07 -20.39
N VAL A 312 -17.66 -17.52 -19.86
CA VAL A 312 -18.96 -16.86 -20.03
C VAL A 312 -19.80 -16.95 -18.75
N ALA A 313 -20.61 -15.92 -18.50
CA ALA A 313 -21.57 -15.94 -17.40
C ALA A 313 -22.85 -16.71 -17.76
N ASN A 314 -23.18 -16.83 -19.04
CA ASN A 314 -24.40 -17.47 -19.52
C ASN A 314 -24.13 -18.31 -20.78
N LEU A 315 -24.61 -19.56 -20.78
CA LEU A 315 -24.49 -20.52 -21.88
C LEU A 315 -25.07 -20.01 -23.21
N THR A 316 -26.09 -19.13 -23.18
CA THR A 316 -26.70 -18.57 -24.39
C THR A 316 -25.74 -17.75 -25.25
N LYS A 317 -24.66 -17.25 -24.66
CA LYS A 317 -23.61 -16.49 -25.35
C LYS A 317 -22.38 -17.33 -25.69
N SER A 318 -22.40 -18.63 -25.37
CA SER A 318 -21.29 -19.54 -25.65
C SER A 318 -21.31 -20.03 -27.10
N PRO A 319 -20.17 -20.03 -27.81
CA PRO A 319 -20.02 -20.76 -29.07
C PRO A 319 -19.80 -22.27 -28.85
N PHE A 320 -19.55 -22.71 -27.60
CA PHE A 320 -19.34 -24.10 -27.22
C PHE A 320 -20.62 -24.75 -26.72
N ALA A 321 -20.75 -26.06 -26.92
CA ALA A 321 -21.83 -26.84 -26.33
C ALA A 321 -21.68 -26.92 -24.80
N GLU A 322 -22.80 -27.03 -24.08
CA GLU A 322 -22.82 -27.14 -22.62
C GLU A 322 -21.93 -28.29 -22.09
N SER A 323 -21.89 -29.42 -22.81
CA SER A 323 -21.05 -30.57 -22.45
C SER A 323 -19.54 -30.31 -22.51
N GLN A 324 -19.10 -29.22 -23.15
CA GLN A 324 -17.69 -28.83 -23.26
C GLN A 324 -17.30 -27.81 -22.19
N LEU A 325 -18.28 -27.29 -21.44
CA LEU A 325 -18.08 -26.26 -20.45
C LEU A 325 -18.12 -26.85 -19.04
N THR A 326 -17.26 -26.34 -18.18
CA THR A 326 -17.25 -26.66 -16.75
C THR A 326 -17.87 -25.49 -16.00
N ALA A 327 -18.90 -25.76 -15.19
CA ALA A 327 -19.46 -24.76 -14.31
C ALA A 327 -18.43 -24.37 -13.24
N VAL A 328 -18.32 -23.08 -12.97
CA VAL A 328 -17.45 -22.51 -11.95
C VAL A 328 -18.25 -21.57 -11.06
N ASP A 329 -17.95 -21.60 -9.76
CA ASP A 329 -18.66 -20.79 -8.76
C ASP A 329 -18.30 -19.30 -8.87
N ASP A 330 -17.10 -18.99 -9.37
CA ASP A 330 -16.65 -17.61 -9.62
C ASP A 330 -15.82 -17.55 -10.91
N VAL A 331 -16.29 -16.81 -11.92
CA VAL A 331 -15.55 -16.57 -13.18
C VAL A 331 -14.48 -15.48 -13.06
N VAL A 332 -14.39 -14.81 -11.91
CA VAL A 332 -13.46 -13.70 -11.65
C VAL A 332 -12.11 -14.17 -11.11
N ASP A 333 -12.03 -15.41 -10.64
CA ASP A 333 -10.83 -16.03 -10.05
C ASP A 333 -10.07 -16.91 -11.06
#